data_AF-A0A815Y8R9-F1
#
_entry.id   AF-A0A815Y8R9-F1
#
_cell.length_a   1.000
_cell.length_b   1.000
_cell.length_c   1.000
_cell.angle_alpha   90.00
_cell.angle_beta   90.00
_cell.angle_gamma   90.00
#
_symmetry.space_group_name_H-M   'P 1'
#
loop_
_entity.id
_entity.type
_entity.pdbx_description
1 polymer ?
#
loop_
_entity_poly.entity_id
_entity_poly.type
_entity_poly.pdbx_seq_one_letter_code
_entity_poly.pdbx_strand_id
1 'polypeptide(L)'
;MPTMYSTHLEPLDTLQRIAARTICGDFVVALLRVPLQRLVQLQPLYKRVSELSSPSTIPTTTVAPCAYMRSITGQLYNVINPTTTESNYTCYAYYWYATSSSATLTFALRQDPGSWCLDDVSVYHGAVQILSNGGFETGSFSPWNYSGCSFGNPGHIEHNTYGFAHSGYYYYSDGCYGQIDSLSQTLTTVPGDLYVISFYIFQNGGGPTIIGNVTII
;
A
#
# COMPACT_ATOMS: atom_id res chain seq x y z
N MET A 1 66.03 34.24 32.52
CA MET A 1 66.92 34.80 31.48
C MET A 1 67.49 33.62 30.68
N PRO A 2 67.54 33.59 29.34
CA PRO A 2 66.85 34.43 28.34
C PRO A 2 66.21 33.65 27.12
N THR A 3 65.33 34.36 26.38
CA THR A 3 65.10 34.43 24.89
C THR A 3 64.94 33.17 24.00
N MET A 4 63.81 32.99 23.27
CA MET A 4 63.41 33.53 21.93
C MET A 4 64.33 33.05 20.77
N TYR A 5 63.93 32.54 19.58
CA TYR A 5 62.79 32.80 18.68
C TYR A 5 62.76 31.79 17.49
N SER A 6 61.60 31.64 16.81
CA SER A 6 61.37 31.36 15.36
C SER A 6 61.88 30.05 14.73
N THR A 7 61.30 29.42 13.69
CA THR A 7 60.22 29.59 12.69
C THR A 7 59.94 28.15 12.18
N HIS A 8 58.78 27.70 11.70
CA HIS A 8 58.34 27.88 10.29
C HIS A 8 57.24 26.83 9.97
N LEU A 9 56.08 27.31 9.54
CA LEU A 9 54.97 26.75 8.73
C LEU A 9 54.82 25.21 8.45
N GLU A 10 53.62 24.71 8.76
CA GLU A 10 52.84 23.55 8.22
C GLU A 10 52.81 23.50 6.66
N PRO A 11 52.52 22.37 5.94
CA PRO A 11 51.23 21.67 6.08
C PRO A 11 51.01 20.20 5.58
N LEU A 12 49.80 19.72 5.95
CA LEU A 12 48.85 18.81 5.27
C LEU A 12 49.08 17.27 5.22
N ASP A 13 48.19 16.59 5.95
CA ASP A 13 47.24 15.56 5.46
C ASP A 13 47.74 14.13 5.18
N THR A 14 47.34 13.19 6.04
CA THR A 14 47.16 11.78 5.67
C THR A 14 45.99 11.20 6.44
N LEU A 15 44.77 11.43 5.94
CA LEU A 15 43.54 10.82 6.43
C LEU A 15 43.63 9.28 6.43
N GLN A 16 43.40 8.71 7.61
CA GLN A 16 43.23 7.28 7.89
C GLN A 16 41.94 6.76 7.25
N ARG A 17 42.05 5.66 6.50
CA ARG A 17 40.98 4.98 5.77
C ARG A 17 39.90 4.45 6.71
N ILE A 18 38.67 4.92 6.58
CA ILE A 18 37.47 4.21 7.06
C ILE A 18 36.90 3.42 5.86
N ALA A 19 36.92 2.10 5.97
CA ALA A 19 36.33 1.20 4.99
C ALA A 19 34.81 1.15 5.17
N ALA A 20 34.06 1.70 4.23
CA ALA A 20 32.64 1.37 4.05
C ALA A 20 32.56 0.13 3.15
N ARG A 21 32.06 -0.98 3.71
CA ARG A 21 31.62 -2.16 2.93
C ARG A 21 30.32 -1.79 2.24
N THR A 22 30.32 -1.77 0.91
CA THR A 22 29.12 -1.73 0.07
C THR A 22 28.95 -3.09 -0.61
N ILE A 23 27.76 -3.68 -0.46
CA ILE A 23 27.28 -4.80 -1.26
C ILE A 23 26.34 -4.21 -2.33
N CYS A 24 26.58 -4.64 -3.58
CA CYS A 24 25.74 -4.55 -4.79
C CYS A 24 25.57 -3.18 -5.49
N GLY A 25 26.08 -3.12 -6.73
CA GLY A 25 25.58 -2.25 -7.80
C GLY A 25 26.66 -1.43 -8.51
N ASP A 26 27.08 -1.90 -9.69
CA ASP A 26 28.09 -1.27 -10.55
C ASP A 26 27.72 0.17 -10.98
N PHE A 27 28.63 1.11 -10.76
CA PHE A 27 28.79 2.30 -11.59
C PHE A 27 30.28 2.52 -11.85
N VAL A 28 30.74 2.09 -13.02
CA VAL A 28 32.10 2.39 -13.51
C VAL A 28 32.10 3.86 -13.95
N VAL A 29 32.68 4.75 -13.14
CA VAL A 29 33.04 6.10 -13.60
C VAL A 29 34.42 6.02 -14.25
N ALA A 30 34.45 6.06 -15.58
CA ALA A 30 35.68 6.21 -16.34
C ALA A 30 36.34 7.57 -16.03
N LEU A 31 37.52 7.55 -15.42
CA LEU A 31 38.37 8.73 -15.21
C LEU A 31 39.03 9.16 -16.53
N LEU A 32 38.33 10.00 -17.30
CA LEU A 32 38.95 10.78 -18.37
C LEU A 32 39.71 11.97 -17.75
N ARG A 33 41.04 12.00 -17.91
CA ARG A 33 41.88 13.14 -17.54
C ARG A 33 41.60 14.29 -18.50
N VAL A 34 40.96 15.36 -18.02
CA VAL A 34 40.81 16.61 -18.78
C VAL A 34 41.90 17.60 -18.33
N PRO A 35 42.68 18.21 -19.24
CA PRO A 35 43.72 19.17 -18.89
C PRO A 35 43.15 20.50 -18.37
N LEU A 36 43.93 21.13 -17.49
CA LEU A 36 43.60 22.22 -16.56
C LEU A 36 43.40 23.61 -17.19
N GLN A 37 42.75 23.71 -18.36
CA GLN A 37 42.48 25.01 -19.03
C GLN A 37 41.00 25.28 -19.33
N ARG A 38 40.06 24.55 -18.69
CA ARG A 38 38.62 24.79 -18.89
C ARG A 38 37.81 24.85 -17.60
N LEU A 39 38.35 25.52 -16.58
CA LEU A 39 37.76 25.60 -15.24
C LEU A 39 36.80 26.78 -15.01
N VAL A 40 36.39 27.51 -16.05
CA VAL A 40 35.51 28.71 -15.90
C VAL A 40 34.07 28.49 -16.43
N GLN A 41 33.71 27.31 -16.95
CA GLN A 41 32.34 27.07 -17.47
C GLN A 41 31.49 26.07 -16.66
N LEU A 42 31.93 25.58 -15.50
CA LEU A 42 31.18 24.59 -14.71
C LEU A 42 30.46 25.16 -13.49
N GLN A 43 30.48 26.48 -13.27
CA GLN A 43 29.84 27.09 -12.10
C GLN A 43 28.29 27.03 -12.05
N PRO A 44 27.51 26.73 -13.11
CA PRO A 44 26.06 26.52 -12.92
C PRO A 44 25.70 25.13 -12.38
N LEU A 45 26.61 24.15 -12.45
CA LEU A 45 26.27 22.73 -12.17
C LEU A 45 26.51 22.31 -10.71
N TYR A 46 27.14 23.14 -9.89
CA TYR A 46 27.36 22.82 -8.47
C TYR A 46 26.16 23.21 -7.57
N LYS A 47 25.19 23.98 -8.07
CA LYS A 47 24.03 24.42 -7.27
C LYS A 47 22.90 23.38 -7.14
N ARG A 48 23.11 22.14 -7.56
CA ARG A 48 22.09 21.06 -7.52
C ARG A 48 22.41 19.88 -6.60
N VAL A 49 23.42 19.97 -5.75
CA VAL A 49 23.73 18.90 -4.78
C VAL A 49 23.49 19.36 -3.34
N SER A 50 23.41 20.66 -3.06
CA SER A 50 23.09 21.19 -1.73
C SER A 50 21.60 21.15 -1.36
N GLU A 51 20.71 20.80 -2.30
CA GLU A 51 19.27 20.54 -2.02
C GLU A 51 19.00 19.05 -1.72
N LEU A 52 20.02 18.17 -1.83
CA LEU A 52 19.88 16.74 -1.58
C LEU A 52 20.24 16.34 -0.13
N SER A 53 19.91 17.18 0.83
CA SER A 53 20.02 16.84 2.26
C SER A 53 19.07 17.65 3.13
N SER A 54 17.78 17.55 2.83
CA SER A 54 16.83 17.37 3.93
C SER A 54 16.37 15.92 3.85
N PRO A 55 16.39 15.12 4.93
CA PRO A 55 15.47 13.99 4.97
C PRO A 55 14.09 14.64 4.79
N SER A 56 13.51 14.49 3.61
CA SER A 56 12.08 14.69 3.44
C SER A 56 11.48 13.90 4.58
N THR A 57 10.84 14.58 5.54
CA THR A 57 10.07 13.91 6.58
C THR A 57 9.16 12.97 5.83
N ILE A 58 9.51 11.69 5.82
CA ILE A 58 8.70 10.65 5.19
C ILE A 58 7.32 10.90 5.79
N PRO A 59 6.31 11.28 5.00
CA PRO A 59 4.96 11.37 5.53
C PRO A 59 4.72 10.03 6.18
N THR A 60 4.42 10.01 7.48
CA THR A 60 4.22 8.79 8.28
C THR A 60 3.36 7.86 7.46
N THR A 61 4.03 6.90 6.80
CA THR A 61 3.37 6.02 5.85
C THR A 61 2.41 5.21 6.68
N THR A 62 1.16 5.15 6.24
CA THR A 62 0.19 4.21 6.79
C THR A 62 0.80 2.82 6.74
N VAL A 63 1.16 2.31 7.92
CA VAL A 63 1.66 0.95 8.09
C VAL A 63 0.45 0.06 7.90
N ALA A 64 0.48 -0.84 6.93
CA ALA A 64 -0.63 -1.73 6.69
C ALA A 64 -0.72 -2.71 7.84
N PRO A 65 -1.94 -3.16 8.12
CA PRO A 65 -2.19 -4.14 9.15
C PRO A 65 -1.46 -5.48 8.96
N CYS A 66 -0.98 -5.79 7.75
CA CYS A 66 -0.36 -7.07 7.42
C CYS A 66 0.68 -6.97 6.30
N ALA A 67 1.30 -8.11 5.96
CA ALA A 67 2.27 -8.21 4.89
C ALA A 67 1.66 -7.79 3.55
N TYR A 68 2.42 -6.97 2.81
CA TYR A 68 1.96 -6.39 1.56
C TYR A 68 2.35 -7.21 0.34
N MET A 69 1.50 -7.14 -0.67
CA MET A 69 1.76 -7.54 -2.04
C MET A 69 1.74 -6.31 -2.95
N ARG A 70 2.25 -6.42 -4.18
CA ARG A 70 2.14 -5.34 -5.18
C ARG A 70 1.11 -5.73 -6.23
N SER A 71 0.12 -4.86 -6.48
CA SER A 71 -0.80 -5.03 -7.60
C SER A 71 -0.36 -4.15 -8.78
N ILE A 72 -0.18 -4.77 -9.95
CA ILE A 72 0.27 -4.09 -11.18
C ILE A 72 -0.89 -3.85 -12.15
N THR A 73 -1.93 -4.68 -12.10
CA THR A 73 -3.06 -4.68 -13.05
C THR A 73 -4.39 -4.33 -12.40
N GLY A 74 -4.41 -3.97 -11.12
CA GLY A 74 -5.64 -3.67 -10.39
C GLY A 74 -6.37 -4.90 -9.86
N GLN A 75 -5.96 -6.13 -10.20
CA GLN A 75 -6.44 -7.33 -9.50
C GLN A 75 -5.75 -7.41 -8.13
N LEU A 76 -6.54 -7.42 -7.04
CA LEU A 76 -6.03 -7.52 -5.68
C LEU A 76 -6.15 -8.97 -5.19
N TYR A 77 -7.36 -9.53 -5.22
CA TYR A 77 -7.63 -10.89 -4.76
C TYR A 77 -8.49 -11.64 -5.78
N ASN A 78 -8.19 -12.92 -5.99
CA ASN A 78 -8.98 -13.77 -6.89
C ASN A 78 -8.93 -15.22 -6.43
N VAL A 79 -10.08 -15.78 -6.08
CA VAL A 79 -10.24 -17.19 -5.74
C VAL A 79 -11.47 -17.75 -6.43
N ILE A 80 -11.35 -19.00 -6.90
CA ILE A 80 -12.44 -19.78 -7.47
C ILE A 80 -12.31 -21.20 -6.92
N ASN A 81 -13.30 -21.62 -6.13
CA ASN A 81 -13.42 -22.95 -5.53
C ASN A 81 -12.10 -23.45 -4.92
N PRO A 82 -11.53 -22.73 -3.92
CA PRO A 82 -10.29 -23.13 -3.29
C PRO A 82 -10.43 -24.49 -2.58
N THR A 83 -9.32 -25.20 -2.45
CA THR A 83 -9.27 -26.49 -1.75
C THR A 83 -9.13 -26.36 -0.24
N THR A 84 -8.82 -25.16 0.25
CA THR A 84 -8.68 -24.82 1.66
C THR A 84 -9.74 -23.79 2.04
N THR A 85 -10.43 -24.03 3.15
CA THR A 85 -11.34 -23.05 3.75
C THR A 85 -10.58 -22.17 4.74
N GLU A 86 -10.72 -20.85 4.60
CA GLU A 86 -10.17 -19.90 5.56
C GLU A 86 -11.18 -19.67 6.68
N SER A 87 -10.98 -20.33 7.82
CA SER A 87 -11.92 -20.27 8.96
C SER A 87 -11.75 -19.05 9.86
N ASN A 88 -10.83 -18.14 9.53
CA ASN A 88 -10.58 -16.89 10.27
C ASN A 88 -10.24 -15.78 9.27
N TYR A 89 -10.38 -14.53 9.69
CA TYR A 89 -9.97 -13.37 8.91
C TYR A 89 -8.51 -13.45 8.47
N THR A 90 -8.32 -13.37 7.15
CA THR A 90 -7.03 -13.15 6.53
C THR A 90 -6.95 -11.70 6.09
N CYS A 91 -5.87 -11.04 6.48
CA CYS A 91 -5.57 -9.70 6.01
C CYS A 91 -4.84 -9.77 4.67
N TYR A 92 -5.33 -9.00 3.71
CA TYR A 92 -4.63 -8.74 2.46
C TYR A 92 -4.29 -7.26 2.37
N ALA A 93 -3.05 -6.94 2.02
CA ALA A 93 -2.59 -5.57 1.83
C ALA A 93 -1.83 -5.42 0.50
N TYR A 94 -2.02 -4.28 -0.17
CA TYR A 94 -1.46 -4.01 -1.50
C TYR A 94 -0.89 -2.61 -1.61
N TYR A 95 0.26 -2.53 -2.28
CA TYR A 95 0.69 -1.31 -2.95
C TYR A 95 0.10 -1.27 -4.36
N TRP A 96 -0.61 -0.19 -4.67
CA TRP A 96 -1.23 0.04 -5.97
C TRP A 96 -0.90 1.45 -6.47
N TYR A 97 -0.49 1.54 -7.73
CA TYR A 97 -0.22 2.82 -8.39
C TYR A 97 -1.43 3.18 -9.26
N ALA A 98 -2.04 4.32 -9.01
CA ALA A 98 -3.21 4.73 -9.79
C ALA A 98 -2.81 5.04 -11.24
N THR A 99 -3.67 4.65 -12.18
CA THR A 99 -3.48 4.90 -13.62
C THR A 99 -4.37 6.03 -14.14
N SER A 100 -5.36 6.43 -13.36
CA SER A 100 -6.40 7.41 -13.68
C SER A 100 -6.67 8.33 -12.47
N SER A 101 -7.46 9.39 -12.69
CA SER A 101 -7.89 10.30 -11.63
C SER A 101 -9.10 9.80 -10.82
N SER A 102 -9.62 8.63 -11.16
CA SER A 102 -10.77 8.01 -10.52
C SER A 102 -10.64 6.50 -10.65
N ALA A 103 -10.73 5.78 -9.54
CA ALA A 103 -10.69 4.33 -9.54
C ALA A 103 -11.81 3.74 -8.68
N THR A 104 -12.34 2.60 -9.07
CA THR A 104 -13.41 1.91 -8.35
C THR A 104 -12.88 0.64 -7.72
N LEU A 105 -12.83 0.60 -6.39
CA LEU A 105 -12.58 -0.63 -5.63
C LEU A 105 -13.87 -1.44 -5.63
N THR A 106 -13.81 -2.68 -6.11
CA THR A 106 -14.96 -3.59 -6.20
C THR A 106 -14.63 -4.92 -5.54
N PHE A 107 -15.54 -5.37 -4.68
CA PHE A 107 -15.60 -6.73 -4.16
C PHE A 107 -16.75 -7.45 -4.87
N ALA A 108 -16.48 -8.63 -5.41
CA ALA A 108 -17.46 -9.51 -6.02
C ALA A 108 -17.33 -10.88 -5.34
N LEU A 109 -18.30 -11.19 -4.49
CA LEU A 109 -18.25 -12.27 -3.52
C LEU A 109 -19.44 -13.21 -3.74
N ARG A 110 -19.18 -14.51 -3.67
CA ARG A 110 -20.21 -15.54 -3.65
C ARG A 110 -19.69 -16.75 -2.89
N GLN A 111 -20.46 -17.21 -1.91
CA GLN A 111 -20.26 -18.50 -1.30
C GLN A 111 -21.60 -19.22 -1.18
N ASP A 112 -21.64 -20.49 -1.61
CA ASP A 112 -22.85 -21.32 -1.52
C ASP A 112 -22.49 -22.69 -0.94
N PRO A 113 -23.09 -23.15 0.19
CA PRO A 113 -24.12 -22.48 1.01
C PRO A 113 -23.61 -21.58 2.15
N GLY A 114 -22.29 -21.44 2.33
CA GLY A 114 -21.72 -20.56 3.35
C GLY A 114 -21.79 -19.08 3.00
N SER A 115 -21.01 -18.24 3.67
CA SER A 115 -20.87 -16.82 3.33
C SER A 115 -19.42 -16.33 3.36
N TRP A 116 -19.14 -15.25 2.63
CA TRP A 116 -17.98 -14.40 2.84
C TRP A 116 -18.29 -13.35 3.90
N CYS A 117 -17.36 -13.14 4.80
CA CYS A 117 -17.39 -12.02 5.74
C CYS A 117 -16.23 -11.07 5.39
N LEU A 118 -16.54 -9.79 5.22
CA LEU A 118 -15.59 -8.73 4.86
C LEU A 118 -15.65 -7.62 5.92
N ASP A 119 -14.48 -7.15 6.33
CA ASP A 119 -14.37 -6.08 7.31
C ASP A 119 -13.05 -5.28 7.13
N ASP A 120 -12.97 -4.14 7.80
CA ASP A 120 -11.79 -3.28 7.91
C ASP A 120 -11.12 -2.97 6.56
N VAL A 121 -11.94 -2.65 5.54
CA VAL A 121 -11.44 -2.20 4.24
C VAL A 121 -10.83 -0.80 4.38
N SER A 122 -9.65 -0.60 3.79
CA SER A 122 -8.92 0.65 3.90
C SER A 122 -8.25 0.99 2.56
N VAL A 123 -8.28 2.27 2.18
CA VAL A 123 -7.50 2.80 1.06
C VAL A 123 -6.86 4.11 1.49
N TYR A 124 -5.55 4.09 1.68
CA TYR A 124 -4.79 5.26 2.09
C TYR A 124 -4.02 5.87 0.93
N HIS A 125 -4.06 7.20 0.84
CA HIS A 125 -3.13 8.02 0.06
C HIS A 125 -2.19 8.74 1.04
N GLY A 126 -0.96 8.25 1.17
CA GLY A 126 -0.05 8.70 2.23
C GLY A 126 -0.63 8.40 3.62
N ALA A 127 -0.95 9.43 4.39
CA ALA A 127 -1.58 9.33 5.72
C ALA A 127 -3.11 9.53 5.71
N VAL A 128 -3.71 9.79 4.54
CA VAL A 128 -5.14 10.11 4.42
C VAL A 128 -5.92 8.87 4.02
N GLN A 129 -6.89 8.46 4.84
CA GLN A 129 -7.90 7.48 4.47
C GLN A 129 -8.86 8.12 3.47
N ILE A 130 -8.98 7.56 2.27
CA ILE A 130 -9.88 8.07 1.23
C ILE A 130 -11.13 7.22 1.02
N LEU A 131 -11.13 5.98 1.54
CA LEU A 131 -12.32 5.13 1.56
C LEU A 131 -13.15 5.42 2.81
N SER A 132 -14.46 5.53 2.63
CA SER A 132 -15.41 5.76 3.73
C SER A 132 -16.16 4.49 4.11
N ASN A 133 -16.47 4.35 5.41
CA ASN A 133 -17.24 3.23 5.97
C ASN A 133 -16.67 1.83 5.63
N GLY A 134 -15.34 1.68 5.71
CA GLY A 134 -14.66 0.43 5.34
C GLY A 134 -14.84 -0.73 6.33
N GLY A 135 -15.08 -0.42 7.60
CA GLY A 135 -15.50 -1.40 8.63
C GLY A 135 -17.01 -1.43 8.87
N PHE A 136 -17.82 -0.81 8.00
CA PHE A 136 -19.29 -0.87 8.06
C PHE A 136 -19.97 -0.37 9.35
N GLU A 137 -19.22 0.28 10.25
CA GLU A 137 -19.64 0.74 11.59
C GLU A 137 -20.81 1.72 11.62
N THR A 138 -21.26 2.23 10.47
CA THR A 138 -22.52 2.98 10.37
C THR A 138 -23.76 2.09 10.46
N GLY A 139 -23.59 0.76 10.43
CA GLY A 139 -24.68 -0.22 10.36
C GLY A 139 -25.43 -0.19 9.03
N SER A 140 -24.81 0.37 7.98
CA SER A 140 -25.44 0.55 6.67
C SER A 140 -24.42 0.42 5.54
N PHE A 141 -24.91 0.17 4.32
CA PHE A 141 -24.06 0.16 3.13
C PHE A 141 -23.48 1.52 2.80
N SER A 142 -24.16 2.63 3.08
CA SER A 142 -23.71 3.95 2.61
C SER A 142 -22.29 4.27 3.10
N PRO A 143 -21.36 4.70 2.23
CA PRO A 143 -21.54 5.14 0.84
C PRO A 143 -21.19 4.07 -0.22
N TRP A 144 -21.11 2.80 0.16
CA TRP A 144 -20.93 1.70 -0.79
C TRP A 144 -22.14 1.57 -1.73
N ASN A 145 -21.83 1.39 -3.01
CA ASN A 145 -22.80 0.92 -3.99
C ASN A 145 -22.85 -0.61 -3.93
N TYR A 146 -23.93 -1.12 -3.34
CA TYR A 146 -24.22 -2.54 -3.22
C TYR A 146 -25.12 -3.03 -4.37
N SER A 147 -24.80 -4.18 -4.94
CA SER A 147 -25.65 -4.88 -5.89
C SER A 147 -25.56 -6.38 -5.64
N GLY A 148 -26.70 -7.01 -5.35
CA GLY A 148 -26.81 -8.45 -5.13
C GLY A 148 -28.07 -9.04 -5.77
N CYS A 149 -28.43 -10.24 -5.36
CA CYS A 149 -29.64 -10.93 -5.79
C CYS A 149 -30.92 -10.20 -5.37
N SER A 150 -31.95 -10.30 -6.23
CA SER A 150 -33.31 -9.80 -5.97
C SER A 150 -34.21 -10.83 -5.27
N PHE A 151 -33.77 -12.10 -5.22
CA PHE A 151 -34.48 -13.21 -4.59
C PHE A 151 -33.47 -14.07 -3.82
N GLY A 152 -33.82 -14.44 -2.58
CA GLY A 152 -32.89 -15.10 -1.65
C GLY A 152 -32.60 -14.21 -0.44
N ASN A 153 -31.52 -14.51 0.29
CA ASN A 153 -31.00 -13.64 1.35
C ASN A 153 -29.96 -12.71 0.72
N PRO A 154 -30.22 -11.40 0.50
CA PRO A 154 -29.20 -10.50 -0.02
C PRO A 154 -28.03 -10.38 0.96
N GLY A 155 -26.83 -10.03 0.47
CA GLY A 155 -25.77 -9.56 1.33
C GLY A 155 -26.25 -8.41 2.23
N HIS A 156 -25.75 -8.36 3.46
CA HIS A 156 -26.20 -7.43 4.49
C HIS A 156 -25.05 -6.96 5.37
N ILE A 157 -25.24 -5.78 5.98
CA ILE A 157 -24.37 -5.32 7.07
C ILE A 157 -24.86 -5.97 8.35
N GLU A 158 -24.06 -6.86 8.90
CA GLU A 158 -24.40 -7.65 10.07
C GLU A 158 -23.85 -7.02 11.34
N HIS A 159 -24.69 -6.93 12.37
CA HIS A 159 -24.22 -6.57 13.71
C HIS A 159 -23.44 -7.73 14.32
N ASN A 160 -22.35 -7.44 15.04
CA ASN A 160 -21.40 -8.39 15.63
C ASN A 160 -21.97 -9.17 16.83
N THR A 161 -23.16 -9.73 16.68
CA THR A 161 -23.88 -10.50 17.70
C THR A 161 -23.20 -11.86 17.94
N TYR A 162 -22.55 -12.40 16.90
CA TYR A 162 -21.93 -13.73 16.91
C TYR A 162 -20.39 -13.70 16.95
N GLY A 163 -19.76 -12.53 17.07
CA GLY A 163 -18.30 -12.40 17.14
C GLY A 163 -17.59 -12.58 15.79
N PHE A 164 -18.29 -12.31 14.68
CA PHE A 164 -17.75 -12.43 13.32
C PHE A 164 -17.27 -11.10 12.72
N ALA A 165 -17.44 -9.97 13.39
CA ALA A 165 -16.73 -8.76 12.95
C ALA A 165 -15.25 -8.89 13.30
N HIS A 166 -14.37 -8.45 12.40
CA HIS A 166 -12.94 -8.42 12.66
C HIS A 166 -12.62 -7.34 13.70
N SER A 167 -13.29 -6.19 13.59
CA SER A 167 -13.26 -5.13 14.60
C SER A 167 -14.64 -4.51 14.77
N GLY A 168 -14.79 -3.61 15.75
CA GLY A 168 -16.04 -2.87 15.93
C GLY A 168 -17.31 -3.71 16.14
N TYR A 169 -18.43 -3.18 15.65
CA TYR A 169 -19.77 -3.72 15.84
C TYR A 169 -20.41 -4.24 14.56
N TYR A 170 -19.85 -3.97 13.39
CA TYR A 170 -20.46 -4.33 12.13
C TYR A 170 -19.46 -4.93 11.16
N TYR A 171 -19.96 -5.77 10.26
CA TYR A 171 -19.19 -6.31 9.13
C TYR A 171 -20.14 -6.56 7.96
N TYR A 172 -19.59 -6.76 6.76
CA TYR A 172 -20.38 -7.22 5.63
C TYR A 172 -20.40 -8.75 5.57
N SER A 173 -21.59 -9.34 5.45
CA SER A 173 -21.75 -10.73 5.02
C SER A 173 -22.33 -10.75 3.61
N ASP A 174 -21.74 -11.53 2.71
CA ASP A 174 -22.50 -11.93 1.52
C ASP A 174 -23.65 -12.85 1.95
N GLY A 175 -24.66 -12.97 1.08
CA GLY A 175 -25.83 -13.77 1.40
C GLY A 175 -26.45 -14.46 0.19
N CYS A 176 -26.18 -13.95 -1.02
CA CYS A 176 -26.95 -14.36 -2.17
C CYS A 176 -26.65 -15.77 -2.63
N TYR A 177 -27.68 -16.61 -2.58
CA TYR A 177 -27.62 -17.94 -3.12
C TYR A 177 -27.63 -17.94 -4.64
N GLY A 178 -26.61 -18.56 -5.25
CA GLY A 178 -26.58 -18.75 -6.70
C GLY A 178 -26.14 -17.53 -7.52
N GLN A 179 -25.90 -16.37 -6.90
CA GLN A 179 -25.51 -15.12 -7.56
C GLN A 179 -24.32 -14.46 -6.84
N ILE A 180 -23.66 -13.53 -7.52
CA ILE A 180 -22.58 -12.73 -6.92
C ILE A 180 -23.19 -11.52 -6.24
N ASP A 181 -22.78 -11.27 -5.01
CA ASP A 181 -22.94 -9.98 -4.36
C ASP A 181 -21.75 -9.09 -4.66
N SER A 182 -22.01 -7.80 -4.88
CA SER A 182 -20.99 -6.81 -5.17
C SER A 182 -21.09 -5.59 -4.29
N LEU A 183 -19.92 -5.12 -3.83
CA LEU A 183 -19.74 -3.86 -3.13
C LEU A 183 -18.71 -3.03 -3.88
N SER A 184 -19.03 -1.76 -4.14
CA SER A 184 -18.12 -0.86 -4.83
C SER A 184 -18.11 0.54 -4.24
N GLN A 185 -16.94 1.19 -4.27
CA GLN A 185 -16.80 2.61 -3.98
C GLN A 185 -15.83 3.22 -5.00
N THR A 186 -16.26 4.32 -5.62
CA THR A 186 -15.41 5.10 -6.53
C THR A 186 -14.65 6.14 -5.74
N LEU A 187 -13.33 6.14 -5.91
CA LEU A 187 -12.38 6.96 -5.19
C LEU A 187 -11.75 7.95 -6.16
N THR A 188 -11.56 9.20 -5.72
CA THR A 188 -10.74 10.16 -6.46
C THR A 188 -9.26 9.84 -6.23
N THR A 189 -8.53 9.63 -7.32
CA THR A 189 -7.12 9.24 -7.30
C THR A 189 -6.26 10.23 -8.09
N VAL A 190 -4.94 10.07 -8.03
CA VAL A 190 -3.98 10.84 -8.81
C VAL A 190 -3.11 9.86 -9.60
N PRO A 191 -3.12 9.91 -10.94
CA PRO A 191 -2.30 9.00 -11.75
C PRO A 191 -0.82 9.06 -11.36
N GLY A 192 -0.22 7.89 -11.13
CA GLY A 192 1.18 7.75 -10.73
C GLY A 192 1.40 7.75 -9.21
N ASP A 193 0.44 8.18 -8.41
CA ASP A 193 0.55 8.16 -6.95
C ASP A 193 0.36 6.74 -6.41
N LEU A 194 1.03 6.48 -5.28
CA LEU A 194 0.99 5.21 -4.56
C LEU A 194 -0.12 5.22 -3.51
N TYR A 195 -0.93 4.18 -3.53
CA TYR A 195 -1.97 3.91 -2.54
C TYR A 195 -1.67 2.62 -1.78
N VAL A 196 -2.06 2.60 -0.51
CA VAL A 196 -2.04 1.43 0.35
C VAL A 196 -3.47 0.94 0.53
N ILE A 197 -3.76 -0.25 0.05
CA ILE A 197 -5.09 -0.86 0.13
C ILE A 197 -5.00 -2.04 1.11
N SER A 198 -5.94 -2.19 2.02
CA SER A 198 -6.07 -3.41 2.82
C SER A 198 -7.52 -3.80 3.05
N PHE A 199 -7.74 -5.07 3.36
CA PHE A 199 -9.04 -5.58 3.81
C PHE A 199 -8.84 -6.89 4.56
N TYR A 200 -9.80 -7.23 5.41
CA TYR A 200 -9.89 -8.50 6.09
C TYR A 200 -11.07 -9.28 5.52
N ILE A 201 -10.84 -10.51 5.08
CA ILE A 201 -11.89 -11.37 4.57
C ILE A 201 -11.75 -12.79 5.13
N PHE A 202 -12.87 -13.47 5.39
CA PHE A 202 -12.88 -14.91 5.68
C PHE A 202 -14.08 -15.62 5.10
N GLN A 203 -13.96 -16.94 5.01
CA GLN A 203 -15.02 -17.83 4.54
C GLN A 203 -15.74 -18.42 5.74
N ASN A 204 -16.98 -18.00 5.96
CA ASN A 204 -17.85 -18.60 6.96
C ASN A 204 -18.54 -19.84 6.39
N GLY A 205 -18.15 -21.01 6.87
CA GLY A 205 -18.64 -22.29 6.38
C GLY A 205 -17.89 -22.76 5.13
N GLY A 206 -18.59 -23.45 4.23
CA GLY A 206 -17.99 -23.95 3.00
C GLY A 206 -19.05 -24.33 1.98
N GLY A 207 -18.62 -24.92 0.87
CA GLY A 207 -19.54 -25.36 -0.17
C GLY A 207 -18.90 -25.53 -1.55
N PRO A 208 -19.67 -26.02 -2.53
CA PRO A 208 -19.16 -26.28 -3.88
C PRO A 208 -18.85 -25.02 -4.68
N THR A 209 -19.37 -23.85 -4.29
CA THR A 209 -19.10 -22.58 -4.97
C THR A 209 -18.55 -21.57 -3.99
N ILE A 210 -17.32 -21.13 -4.24
CA ILE A 210 -16.61 -20.11 -3.47
C ILE A 210 -15.90 -19.22 -4.50
N ILE A 211 -16.37 -18.00 -4.66
CA ILE A 211 -15.81 -17.00 -5.57
C ILE A 211 -15.53 -15.74 -4.77
N GLY A 212 -14.31 -15.27 -4.83
CA GLY A 212 -13.95 -13.97 -4.29
C GLY A 212 -13.06 -13.24 -5.28
N ASN A 213 -13.53 -12.12 -5.80
CA ASN A 213 -12.80 -11.29 -6.75
C ASN A 213 -12.78 -9.85 -6.24
N VAL A 214 -11.58 -9.30 -6.05
CA VAL A 214 -11.38 -7.93 -5.60
C VAL A 214 -10.50 -7.20 -6.59
N THR A 215 -11.00 -6.08 -7.12
CA THR A 215 -10.33 -5.27 -8.13
C THR A 215 -10.35 -3.79 -7.79
N ILE A 216 -9.38 -3.04 -8.29
CA ILE A 216 -9.35 -1.59 -8.31
C ILE A 216 -8.91 -1.10 -9.69
N ILE A 217 -9.80 -0.43 -10.41
CA ILE A 217 -9.62 0.00 -11.81
C ILE A 217 -10.11 1.42 -12.05
#